data_AF-A0A0B0H6R0-F1
#
_entry.id   AF-A0A0B0H6R0-F1
#
_cell.length_a   1.000
_cell.length_b   1.000
_cell.length_c   1.000
_cell.angle_alpha   90.00
_cell.angle_beta   90.00
_cell.angle_gamma   90.00
#
_symmetry.space_group_name_H-M   'P 1'
#
loop_
_entity.id
_entity.type
_entity.pdbx_description
1 polymer ?
#
loop_
_entity_poly.entity_id
_entity_poly.type
_entity_poly.pdbx_seq_one_letter_code
_entity_poly.pdbx_strand_id
1 'polypeptide(L)'
;MTEVQTKSTTRESSIEEMVAESDTGARHPVGMAGTLLILVPLAWSLFQIYVSSTLPFWLTTTLGVNLTFNSDETRAIHLAFAMFLAATAFPLLSKSPRDRIPWYDWVLALVGVAVCLYLPTFKSEISLRPGLWTTTDLVVSAVGITLLLISVYRSLGLPLVVVASVFMMYVFFGHYSWLPEVIQWKGASLSKALGHYWMQTEVFSVSHWVSPHP
;
A
#
# COMPACT_ATOMS: atom_id res chain seq x y z
N MET A 1 -46.55 13.32 -14.45
CA MET A 1 -45.71 12.37 -15.23
C MET A 1 -44.26 12.87 -15.38
N THR A 2 -44.04 14.18 -15.50
CA THR A 2 -42.71 14.83 -15.54
C THR A 2 -41.93 14.77 -14.22
N GLU A 3 -42.58 14.95 -13.06
CA GLU A 3 -41.91 14.96 -11.74
C GLU A 3 -41.31 13.61 -11.33
N VAL A 4 -41.97 12.50 -11.72
CA VAL A 4 -41.48 11.14 -11.51
C VAL A 4 -40.25 10.85 -12.38
N GLN A 5 -40.25 11.37 -13.60
CA GLN A 5 -39.15 11.21 -14.56
C GLN A 5 -37.91 11.99 -14.14
N THR A 6 -38.08 13.21 -13.61
CA THR A 6 -36.96 13.99 -13.05
C THR A 6 -36.33 13.29 -11.85
N LYS A 7 -37.15 12.71 -10.95
CA LYS A 7 -36.65 12.04 -9.74
C LYS A 7 -35.96 10.70 -10.05
N SER A 8 -36.37 9.98 -11.09
CA SER A 8 -35.66 8.78 -11.55
C SER A 8 -34.32 9.13 -12.18
N THR A 9 -34.27 10.13 -13.05
CA THR A 9 -33.02 10.58 -13.69
C THR A 9 -32.00 11.12 -12.69
N THR A 10 -32.43 11.87 -11.66
CA THR A 10 -31.52 12.35 -10.59
C THR A 10 -31.01 11.22 -9.70
N ARG A 11 -31.79 10.14 -9.51
CA ARG A 11 -31.36 8.98 -8.73
C ARG A 11 -30.37 8.11 -9.51
N GLU A 12 -30.61 7.89 -10.79
CA GLU A 12 -29.69 7.16 -11.68
C GLU A 12 -28.34 7.90 -11.78
N SER A 13 -28.36 9.21 -12.03
CA SER A 13 -27.12 10.01 -12.08
C SER A 13 -26.35 10.00 -10.75
N SER A 14 -27.06 10.00 -9.62
CA SER A 14 -26.43 9.93 -8.29
C SER A 14 -25.82 8.55 -7.99
N ILE A 15 -26.42 7.46 -8.49
CA ILE A 15 -25.84 6.11 -8.35
C ILE A 15 -24.59 5.99 -9.22
N GLU A 16 -24.64 6.48 -10.45
CA GLU A 16 -23.48 6.49 -11.36
C GLU A 16 -22.32 7.33 -10.79
N GLU A 17 -22.62 8.50 -10.20
CA GLU A 17 -21.62 9.34 -9.53
C GLU A 17 -21.05 8.63 -8.29
N MET A 18 -21.87 7.96 -7.47
CA MET A 18 -21.37 7.16 -6.34
C MET A 18 -20.46 6.00 -6.79
N VAL A 19 -20.81 5.33 -7.89
CA VAL A 19 -19.98 4.25 -8.46
C VAL A 19 -18.67 4.84 -9.00
N ALA A 20 -18.73 5.96 -9.73
CA ALA A 20 -17.55 6.63 -10.26
C ALA A 20 -16.61 7.15 -9.16
N GLU A 21 -17.16 7.71 -8.07
CA GLU A 21 -16.39 8.16 -6.90
C GLU A 21 -15.70 6.97 -6.20
N SER A 22 -16.34 5.80 -6.19
CA SER A 22 -15.77 4.57 -5.63
C SER A 22 -14.65 3.99 -6.50
N ASP A 23 -14.81 4.02 -7.83
CA ASP A 23 -13.87 3.39 -8.77
C ASP A 23 -12.65 4.26 -9.09
N THR A 24 -12.81 5.59 -9.15
CA THR A 24 -11.75 6.52 -9.58
C THR A 24 -11.21 7.42 -8.48
N GLY A 25 -11.87 7.41 -7.31
CA GLY A 25 -11.60 8.32 -6.20
C GLY A 25 -12.44 9.60 -6.29
N ALA A 26 -12.89 10.11 -5.14
CA ALA A 26 -13.85 11.21 -5.04
C ALA A 26 -13.28 12.62 -5.33
N ARG A 27 -12.15 12.73 -6.06
CA ARG A 27 -11.47 14.00 -6.36
C ARG A 27 -11.38 14.27 -7.86
N HIS A 28 -11.79 15.47 -8.24
CA HIS A 28 -11.71 15.96 -9.61
C HIS A 28 -10.97 17.31 -9.65
N PRO A 29 -9.66 17.33 -9.35
CA PRO A 29 -8.90 18.57 -9.39
C PRO A 29 -8.67 19.01 -10.83
N VAL A 30 -8.94 20.29 -11.11
CA VAL A 30 -8.67 20.90 -12.42
C VAL A 30 -7.19 21.27 -12.56
N GLY A 31 -6.62 21.09 -13.75
CA GLY A 31 -5.24 21.46 -14.07
C GLY A 31 -4.21 20.32 -13.90
N MET A 32 -2.96 20.67 -13.55
CA MET A 32 -1.83 19.72 -13.50
C MET A 32 -2.07 18.55 -12.53
N ALA A 33 -2.75 18.79 -11.42
CA ALA A 33 -3.10 17.76 -10.45
C ALA A 33 -4.06 16.70 -11.05
N GLY A 34 -5.02 17.11 -11.87
CA GLY A 34 -5.91 16.19 -12.58
C GLY A 34 -5.18 15.35 -13.62
N THR A 35 -4.23 15.96 -14.35
CA THR A 35 -3.36 15.21 -15.27
C THR A 35 -2.52 14.16 -14.53
N LEU A 36 -1.98 14.49 -13.36
CA LEU A 36 -1.24 13.52 -12.54
C LEU A 36 -2.12 12.35 -12.07
N LEU A 37 -3.38 12.61 -11.70
CA LEU A 37 -4.33 11.56 -11.33
C LEU A 37 -4.71 10.62 -12.50
N ILE A 38 -4.42 11.00 -13.74
CA ILE A 38 -4.61 10.12 -14.91
C ILE A 38 -3.29 9.43 -15.28
N LEU A 39 -2.19 10.18 -15.30
CA LEU A 39 -0.88 9.66 -15.73
C LEU A 39 -0.29 8.66 -14.73
N VAL A 40 -0.47 8.88 -13.41
CA VAL A 40 0.11 8.00 -12.40
C VAL A 40 -0.52 6.61 -12.39
N PRO A 41 -1.87 6.44 -12.37
CA PRO A 41 -2.48 5.12 -12.51
C PRO A 41 -2.15 4.46 -13.84
N LEU A 42 -2.09 5.23 -14.94
CA LEU A 42 -1.69 4.70 -16.24
C LEU A 42 -0.25 4.16 -16.21
N ALA A 43 0.69 4.91 -15.64
CA ALA A 43 2.07 4.48 -15.45
C ALA A 43 2.15 3.24 -14.54
N TRP A 44 1.31 3.16 -13.50
CA TRP A 44 1.25 2.01 -12.61
C TRP A 44 0.77 0.75 -13.33
N SER A 45 -0.28 0.84 -14.14
CA SER A 45 -0.79 -0.26 -14.97
C SER A 45 0.26 -0.74 -15.96
N LEU A 46 0.97 0.18 -16.63
CA LEU A 46 2.07 -0.17 -17.53
C LEU A 46 3.22 -0.85 -16.79
N PHE A 47 3.55 -0.42 -15.57
CA PHE A 47 4.57 -1.06 -14.74
C PHE A 47 4.18 -2.51 -14.38
N GLN A 48 2.92 -2.76 -14.02
CA GLN A 48 2.45 -4.13 -13.74
C GLN A 48 2.54 -5.04 -14.96
N ILE A 49 2.15 -4.55 -16.14
CA ILE A 49 2.30 -5.29 -17.41
C ILE A 49 3.77 -5.55 -17.71
N TYR A 50 4.63 -4.54 -17.55
CA TYR A 50 6.06 -4.67 -17.76
C TYR A 50 6.67 -5.79 -16.90
N VAL A 51 6.44 -5.76 -15.58
CA VAL A 51 6.99 -6.77 -14.66
C VAL A 51 6.37 -8.15 -14.87
N SER A 52 5.10 -8.24 -15.27
CA SER A 52 4.43 -9.52 -15.54
C SER A 52 4.80 -10.13 -16.90
N SER A 53 5.41 -9.36 -17.81
CA SER A 53 5.75 -9.80 -19.15
C SER A 53 7.14 -10.44 -19.21
N THR A 54 7.46 -11.11 -20.33
CA THR A 54 8.83 -11.59 -20.62
C THR A 54 9.78 -10.47 -21.09
N LEU A 55 9.29 -9.23 -21.21
CA LEU A 55 10.06 -8.09 -21.67
C LEU A 55 11.28 -7.77 -20.80
N PRO A 56 11.23 -7.80 -19.45
CA PRO A 56 12.39 -7.48 -18.63
C PRO A 56 13.58 -8.42 -18.91
N PHE A 57 13.30 -9.70 -19.15
CA PHE A 57 14.31 -10.70 -19.49
C PHE A 57 14.89 -10.46 -20.89
N TRP A 58 14.03 -10.18 -21.88
CA TRP A 58 14.46 -9.89 -23.25
C TRP A 58 15.32 -8.61 -23.31
N LEU A 59 14.86 -7.52 -22.67
CA LEU A 59 15.62 -6.26 -22.58
C LEU A 59 16.96 -6.46 -21.88
N THR A 60 17.01 -7.23 -20.79
CA THR A 60 18.26 -7.50 -20.08
C THR A 60 19.27 -8.23 -20.98
N THR A 61 18.79 -9.20 -21.77
CA THR A 61 19.63 -9.96 -22.71
C THR A 61 20.11 -9.09 -23.87
N THR A 62 19.28 -8.16 -24.37
CA THR A 62 19.62 -7.29 -25.52
C THR A 62 20.49 -6.09 -25.14
N LEU A 63 20.22 -5.45 -24.00
CA LEU A 63 20.89 -4.22 -23.57
C LEU A 63 22.09 -4.48 -22.64
N GLY A 64 22.23 -5.70 -22.10
CA GLY A 64 23.31 -6.06 -21.17
C GLY A 64 23.21 -5.38 -19.80
N VAL A 65 22.13 -4.66 -19.53
CA VAL A 65 21.84 -4.00 -18.24
C VAL A 65 20.76 -4.81 -17.52
N ASN A 66 20.97 -5.11 -16.23
CA ASN A 66 19.99 -5.84 -15.43
C ASN A 66 18.76 -4.95 -15.17
N LEU A 67 17.69 -5.19 -15.94
CA LEU A 67 16.40 -4.49 -15.82
C LEU A 67 15.34 -5.38 -15.15
N THR A 68 15.77 -6.47 -14.52
CA THR A 68 14.88 -7.39 -13.80
C THR A 68 14.68 -6.93 -12.37
N PHE A 69 13.43 -6.74 -11.98
CA PHE A 69 13.06 -6.44 -10.60
C PHE A 69 12.78 -7.74 -9.84
N ASN A 70 13.27 -7.82 -8.60
CA ASN A 70 12.87 -8.91 -7.71
C ASN A 70 11.42 -8.75 -7.25
N SER A 71 10.82 -9.84 -6.75
CA SER A 71 9.45 -9.84 -6.24
C SER A 71 9.24 -8.81 -5.13
N ASP A 72 10.22 -8.60 -4.27
CA ASP A 72 10.12 -7.67 -3.14
C ASP A 72 10.22 -6.21 -3.59
N GLU A 73 11.09 -5.92 -4.56
CA GLU A 73 11.22 -4.58 -5.15
C GLU A 73 9.94 -4.20 -5.90
N THR A 74 9.37 -5.16 -6.64
CA THR A 74 8.10 -4.96 -7.35
C THR A 74 6.97 -4.63 -6.39
N ARG A 75 6.87 -5.35 -5.26
CA ARG A 75 5.87 -5.10 -4.21
C ARG A 75 6.06 -3.73 -3.58
N ALA A 76 7.29 -3.34 -3.27
CA ALA A 76 7.59 -2.03 -2.69
C ALA A 76 7.25 -0.88 -3.64
N ILE A 77 7.58 -1.01 -4.93
CA ILE A 77 7.22 -0.02 -5.96
C ILE A 77 5.70 0.03 -6.15
N HIS A 78 5.02 -1.13 -6.20
CA HIS A 78 3.56 -1.20 -6.28
C HIS A 78 2.90 -0.51 -5.08
N LEU A 79 3.40 -0.74 -3.87
CA LEU A 79 2.91 -0.09 -2.65
C LEU A 79 3.16 1.43 -2.68
N ALA A 80 4.29 1.88 -3.24
CA ALA A 80 4.57 3.31 -3.41
C ALA A 80 3.53 4.00 -4.30
N PHE A 81 3.16 3.38 -5.44
CA PHE A 81 2.08 3.87 -6.29
C PHE A 81 0.72 3.86 -5.56
N ALA A 82 0.40 2.78 -4.85
CA ALA A 82 -0.83 2.67 -4.08
C ALA A 82 -0.93 3.76 -3.00
N MET A 83 0.16 4.02 -2.28
CA MET A 83 0.25 5.06 -1.26
C MET A 83 0.07 6.46 -1.84
N PHE A 84 0.70 6.74 -2.99
CA PHE A 84 0.55 8.02 -3.69
C PHE A 84 -0.88 8.24 -4.18
N LEU A 85 -1.49 7.23 -4.79
CA LEU A 85 -2.85 7.33 -5.31
C LEU A 85 -3.88 7.37 -4.20
N ALA A 86 -3.71 6.58 -3.15
CA ALA A 86 -4.50 6.74 -1.94
C ALA A 86 -4.41 8.20 -1.49
N ALA A 87 -3.21 8.77 -1.37
CA ALA A 87 -2.93 10.15 -0.94
C ALA A 87 -3.66 11.21 -1.74
N THR A 88 -3.62 11.08 -3.06
CA THR A 88 -4.01 12.14 -3.98
C THR A 88 -5.44 11.99 -4.48
N ALA A 89 -5.89 10.76 -4.78
CA ALA A 89 -7.20 10.47 -5.38
C ALA A 89 -8.34 10.44 -4.34
N PHE A 90 -8.08 9.99 -3.12
CA PHE A 90 -9.10 9.89 -2.08
C PHE A 90 -8.97 11.05 -1.07
N PRO A 91 -10.07 11.73 -0.69
CA PRO A 91 -10.06 12.78 0.32
C PRO A 91 -10.05 12.21 1.75
N LEU A 92 -9.28 12.83 2.65
CA LEU A 92 -9.08 12.34 4.03
C LEU A 92 -10.35 12.47 4.91
N LEU A 93 -11.18 13.47 4.64
CA LEU A 93 -12.37 13.81 5.42
C LEU A 93 -13.51 14.13 4.46
N SER A 94 -14.75 13.84 4.85
CA SER A 94 -15.95 14.19 4.07
C SER A 94 -16.09 15.70 3.77
N LYS A 95 -15.44 16.56 4.59
CA LYS A 95 -15.37 18.02 4.38
C LYS A 95 -14.14 18.49 3.59
N SER A 96 -13.27 17.60 3.16
CA SER A 96 -12.06 17.97 2.40
C SER A 96 -12.47 18.53 1.03
N PRO A 97 -11.76 19.55 0.53
CA PRO A 97 -11.94 20.03 -0.84
C PRO A 97 -11.79 18.88 -1.85
N ARG A 98 -12.72 18.81 -2.81
CA ARG A 98 -12.73 17.83 -3.93
C ARG A 98 -12.18 18.42 -5.24
N ASP A 99 -12.12 19.74 -5.31
CA ASP A 99 -11.68 20.57 -6.43
C ASP A 99 -10.15 20.77 -6.48
N ARG A 100 -9.43 20.44 -5.40
CA ARG A 100 -7.98 20.58 -5.30
C ARG A 100 -7.39 19.59 -4.31
N ILE A 101 -6.11 19.25 -4.50
CA ILE A 101 -5.35 18.42 -3.57
C ILE A 101 -4.67 19.33 -2.53
N PRO A 102 -5.02 19.23 -1.24
CA PRO A 102 -4.39 20.00 -0.18
C PRO A 102 -2.90 19.68 -0.01
N TRP A 103 -2.12 20.64 0.51
CA TRP A 103 -0.68 20.47 0.70
C TRP A 103 -0.31 19.29 1.62
N TYR A 104 -1.14 18.99 2.62
CA TYR A 104 -0.89 17.88 3.54
C TYR A 104 -0.98 16.52 2.86
N ASP A 105 -1.82 16.38 1.83
CA ASP A 105 -1.94 15.14 1.07
C ASP A 105 -0.74 14.95 0.14
N TRP A 106 -0.17 16.04 -0.38
CA TRP A 106 1.11 15.99 -1.09
C TRP A 106 2.25 15.53 -0.18
N VAL A 107 2.31 16.04 1.05
CA VAL A 107 3.30 15.59 2.03
C VAL A 107 3.09 14.11 2.35
N LEU A 108 1.85 13.69 2.61
CA LEU A 108 1.52 12.28 2.86
C LEU A 108 1.92 11.38 1.69
N ALA A 109 1.65 11.81 0.45
CA ALA A 109 1.99 11.10 -0.77
C ALA A 109 3.51 10.93 -0.89
N LEU A 110 4.26 12.02 -0.77
CA LEU A 110 5.71 12.03 -0.95
C LEU A 110 6.43 11.26 0.16
N VAL A 111 6.02 11.44 1.41
CA VAL A 111 6.59 10.68 2.54
C VAL A 111 6.23 9.19 2.41
N GLY A 112 4.99 8.87 2.02
CA GLY A 112 4.58 7.48 1.78
C GLY A 112 5.41 6.79 0.69
N VAL A 113 5.62 7.48 -0.43
CA VAL A 113 6.49 6.99 -1.52
C VAL A 113 7.93 6.82 -1.03
N ALA A 114 8.49 7.82 -0.34
CA ALA A 114 9.87 7.77 0.15
C ALA A 114 10.10 6.58 1.11
N VAL A 115 9.15 6.34 2.02
CA VAL A 115 9.21 5.24 2.99
C VAL A 115 9.07 3.87 2.31
N CYS A 116 8.26 3.75 1.27
CA CYS A 116 8.16 2.52 0.47
C CYS A 116 9.45 2.25 -0.34
N LEU A 117 10.04 3.30 -0.93
CA LEU A 117 11.25 3.20 -1.74
C LEU A 117 12.52 3.00 -0.91
N TYR A 118 12.49 3.28 0.40
CA TYR A 118 13.61 2.98 1.30
C TYR A 118 14.03 1.50 1.24
N LEU A 119 13.06 0.58 1.22
CA LEU A 119 13.32 -0.87 1.20
C LEU A 119 14.17 -1.33 0.00
N PRO A 120 13.78 -1.08 -1.27
CA PRO A 120 14.59 -1.48 -2.42
C PRO A 120 15.93 -0.74 -2.50
N THR A 121 16.01 0.51 -2.02
CA THR A 121 17.28 1.27 -2.02
C THR A 121 18.30 0.71 -1.03
N PHE A 122 17.89 0.32 0.17
CA PHE A 122 18.78 -0.20 1.22
C PHE A 122 18.78 -1.74 1.32
N LYS A 123 18.26 -2.44 0.31
CA LYS A 123 18.12 -3.91 0.30
C LYS A 123 19.42 -4.66 0.60
N SER A 124 20.55 -4.17 0.09
CA SER A 124 21.86 -4.80 0.25
C SER A 124 22.32 -4.78 1.69
N GLU A 125 22.11 -3.67 2.38
CA GLU A 125 22.46 -3.51 3.78
C GLU A 125 21.53 -4.28 4.72
N ILE A 126 20.24 -4.28 4.42
CA ILE A 126 19.23 -4.98 5.22
C ILE A 126 19.46 -6.50 5.15
N SER A 127 19.77 -7.02 3.96
CA SER A 127 20.06 -8.45 3.74
C SER A 127 21.27 -8.95 4.56
N LEU A 128 22.25 -8.07 4.82
CA LEU A 128 23.44 -8.41 5.60
C LEU A 128 23.21 -8.42 7.12
N ARG A 129 22.05 -7.95 7.61
CA ARG A 129 21.74 -7.82 9.04
C ARG A 129 20.37 -8.42 9.42
N PRO A 130 20.10 -9.71 9.14
CA PRO A 130 18.82 -10.32 9.45
C PRO A 130 18.55 -10.32 10.96
N GLY A 131 17.46 -9.68 11.38
CA GLY A 131 17.04 -9.60 12.79
C GLY A 131 17.78 -8.57 13.64
N LEU A 132 18.75 -7.84 13.08
CA LEU A 132 19.47 -6.72 13.74
C LEU A 132 19.09 -5.39 13.09
N TRP A 133 17.84 -4.99 13.32
CA TRP A 133 17.26 -3.77 12.74
C TRP A 133 17.86 -2.51 13.36
N THR A 134 18.28 -1.56 12.53
CA THR A 134 18.76 -0.26 13.01
C THR A 134 17.61 0.64 13.44
N THR A 135 17.87 1.64 14.28
CA THR A 135 16.84 2.62 14.69
C THR A 135 16.15 3.28 13.49
N THR A 136 16.91 3.57 12.43
CA THR A 136 16.36 4.15 11.19
C THR A 136 15.36 3.21 10.54
N ASP A 137 15.69 1.92 10.43
CA ASP A 137 14.81 0.90 9.85
C ASP A 137 13.50 0.77 10.63
N LEU A 138 13.57 0.81 11.98
CA LEU A 138 12.38 0.80 12.83
C LEU A 138 11.53 2.06 12.63
N VAL A 139 12.14 3.24 12.57
CA VAL A 139 11.42 4.50 12.38
C VAL A 139 10.73 4.52 11.03
N VAL A 140 11.42 4.14 9.96
CA VAL A 140 10.85 4.04 8.61
C VAL A 140 9.69 3.04 8.59
N SER A 141 9.85 1.88 9.23
CA SER A 141 8.79 0.87 9.33
C SER A 141 7.57 1.36 10.10
N ALA A 142 7.77 2.02 11.25
CA ALA A 142 6.69 2.57 12.06
C ALA A 142 5.92 3.68 11.31
N VAL A 143 6.65 4.58 10.65
CA VAL A 143 6.06 5.62 9.79
C VAL A 143 5.32 4.97 8.62
N GLY A 144 5.91 3.97 7.96
CA GLY A 144 5.32 3.26 6.82
C GLY A 144 3.98 2.61 7.17
N ILE A 145 3.94 1.86 8.27
CA ILE A 145 2.71 1.21 8.76
C ILE A 145 1.66 2.26 9.14
N THR A 146 2.06 3.35 9.79
CA THR A 146 1.13 4.42 10.17
C THR A 146 0.51 5.07 8.93
N LEU A 147 1.34 5.42 7.95
CA LEU A 147 0.89 6.00 6.69
C LEU A 147 0.03 5.01 5.90
N LEU A 148 0.38 3.72 5.90
CA LEU A 148 -0.40 2.67 5.27
C LEU A 148 -1.79 2.57 5.89
N LEU A 149 -1.90 2.56 7.22
CA LEU A 149 -3.20 2.55 7.90
C LEU A 149 -4.04 3.78 7.56
N ILE A 150 -3.42 4.96 7.46
CA ILE A 150 -4.11 6.19 7.04
C ILE A 150 -4.58 6.07 5.58
N SER A 151 -3.75 5.54 4.69
CA SER A 151 -4.11 5.32 3.28
C SER A 151 -5.23 4.30 3.13
N VAL A 152 -5.19 3.20 3.87
CA VAL A 152 -6.22 2.16 3.91
C VAL A 152 -7.53 2.71 4.48
N TYR A 153 -7.47 3.47 5.57
CA TYR A 153 -8.65 4.18 6.10
C TYR A 153 -9.31 5.02 5.03
N ARG A 154 -8.50 5.69 4.20
CA ARG A 154 -8.99 6.64 3.21
C ARG A 154 -9.53 5.99 1.94
N SER A 155 -8.97 4.87 1.49
CA SER A 155 -9.42 4.18 0.27
C SER A 155 -10.46 3.08 0.54
N LEU A 156 -10.33 2.36 1.66
CA LEU A 156 -11.13 1.17 1.98
C LEU A 156 -12.03 1.35 3.21
N GLY A 157 -11.87 2.45 3.96
CA GLY A 157 -12.72 2.82 5.08
C GLY A 157 -12.28 2.30 6.45
N LEU A 158 -13.06 2.66 7.48
CA LEU A 158 -12.83 2.26 8.87
C LEU A 158 -12.82 0.74 9.12
N PRO A 159 -13.69 -0.08 8.50
CA PRO A 159 -13.79 -1.49 8.87
C PRO A 159 -12.46 -2.23 8.77
N LEU A 160 -11.72 -2.02 7.69
CA LEU A 160 -10.45 -2.70 7.47
C LEU A 160 -9.35 -2.24 8.45
N VAL A 161 -9.31 -0.96 8.79
CA VAL A 161 -8.34 -0.42 9.75
C VAL A 161 -8.61 -0.91 11.15
N VAL A 162 -9.87 -1.02 11.56
CA VAL A 162 -10.24 -1.56 12.88
C VAL A 162 -9.78 -3.01 12.98
N VAL A 163 -10.11 -3.83 11.99
CA VAL A 163 -9.72 -5.25 11.98
C VAL A 163 -8.20 -5.40 11.99
N ALA A 164 -7.49 -4.67 11.12
CA ALA A 164 -6.02 -4.69 11.09
C ALA A 164 -5.41 -4.27 12.44
N SER A 165 -5.95 -3.22 13.07
CA SER A 165 -5.48 -2.73 14.37
C SER A 165 -5.69 -3.77 15.47
N VAL A 166 -6.82 -4.48 15.49
CA VAL A 166 -7.08 -5.56 16.45
C VAL A 166 -6.06 -6.69 16.31
N PHE A 167 -5.79 -7.15 15.09
CA PHE A 167 -4.77 -8.19 14.85
C PHE A 167 -3.36 -7.71 15.21
N MET A 168 -3.02 -6.46 14.93
CA MET A 168 -1.75 -5.88 15.36
C MET A 168 -1.65 -5.82 16.88
N MET A 169 -2.70 -5.38 17.58
CA MET A 169 -2.73 -5.37 19.05
C MET A 169 -2.57 -6.76 19.63
N TYR A 170 -3.21 -7.77 19.05
CA TYR A 170 -3.05 -9.16 19.45
C TYR A 170 -1.59 -9.65 19.36
N VAL A 171 -0.81 -9.14 18.38
CA VAL A 171 0.61 -9.51 18.28
C VAL A 171 1.44 -8.98 19.45
N PHE A 172 1.05 -7.87 20.06
CA PHE A 172 1.72 -7.36 21.26
C PHE A 172 1.16 -7.96 22.55
N PHE A 173 -0.14 -8.22 22.59
CA PHE A 173 -0.87 -8.60 23.81
C PHE A 173 -1.23 -10.10 23.90
N GLY A 174 -0.69 -10.94 23.01
CA GLY A 174 -0.96 -12.39 23.00
C GLY A 174 -0.50 -13.17 24.24
N HIS A 175 0.32 -12.58 25.11
CA HIS A 175 0.77 -13.18 26.37
C HIS A 175 -0.21 -12.96 27.54
N TYR A 176 -1.21 -12.09 27.39
CA TYR A 176 -2.05 -11.76 28.54
C TYR A 176 -2.91 -12.96 29.00
N SER A 177 -3.01 -13.12 30.32
CA SER A 177 -3.69 -14.23 30.99
C SER A 177 -5.21 -14.30 30.78
N TRP A 178 -5.84 -13.26 30.24
CA TRP A 178 -7.27 -13.25 29.89
C TRP A 178 -7.58 -13.96 28.56
N LEU A 179 -6.56 -14.30 27.77
CA LEU A 179 -6.71 -15.05 26.53
C LEU A 179 -6.77 -16.57 26.82
N PRO A 180 -7.59 -17.34 26.09
CA PRO A 180 -7.55 -18.80 26.16
C PRO A 180 -6.16 -19.36 25.84
N GLU A 181 -5.71 -20.35 26.60
CA GLU A 181 -4.36 -20.95 26.49
C GLU A 181 -4.06 -21.46 25.06
N VAL A 182 -5.08 -21.92 24.34
CA VAL A 182 -4.99 -22.38 22.94
C VAL A 182 -4.50 -21.29 21.97
N ILE A 183 -4.72 -20.01 22.29
CA ILE A 183 -4.33 -18.87 21.46
C ILE A 183 -3.28 -17.96 22.12
N GLN A 184 -2.74 -18.35 23.28
CA GLN A 184 -1.69 -17.57 23.93
C GLN A 184 -0.34 -17.77 23.25
N TRP A 185 0.49 -16.73 23.23
CA TRP A 185 1.87 -16.82 22.79
C TRP A 185 2.74 -15.77 23.49
N LYS A 186 4.07 -15.83 23.31
CA LYS A 186 5.03 -14.99 24.07
C LYS A 186 4.90 -13.47 23.88
N GLY A 187 4.14 -13.00 22.88
CA GLY A 187 4.13 -11.61 22.44
C GLY A 187 5.40 -11.21 21.66
N ALA A 188 5.27 -10.29 20.69
CA ALA A 188 6.42 -9.76 19.96
C ALA A 188 6.91 -8.44 20.58
N SER A 189 8.22 -8.25 20.58
CA SER A 189 8.79 -6.92 20.77
C SER A 189 8.43 -6.01 19.58
N LEU A 190 8.36 -4.70 19.82
CA LEU A 190 8.11 -3.70 18.77
C LEU A 190 9.09 -3.82 17.60
N SER A 191 10.37 -4.02 17.88
CA SER A 191 11.41 -4.24 16.86
C SER A 191 11.12 -5.46 15.98
N LYS A 192 10.68 -6.57 16.58
CA LYS A 192 10.36 -7.81 15.87
C LYS A 192 9.08 -7.69 15.08
N ALA A 193 8.05 -7.05 15.64
CA ALA A 193 6.77 -6.83 14.97
C ALA A 193 6.92 -5.90 13.75
N LEU A 194 7.60 -4.75 13.92
CA LEU A 194 7.83 -3.80 12.82
C LEU A 194 8.68 -4.40 11.70
N GLY A 195 9.76 -5.12 12.06
CA GLY A 195 10.55 -5.87 11.10
C GLY A 195 9.68 -6.85 10.32
N HIS A 196 8.81 -7.60 11.00
CA HIS A 196 7.93 -8.57 10.36
C HIS A 196 6.86 -7.94 9.46
N TYR A 197 6.25 -6.83 9.88
CA TYR A 197 5.18 -6.18 9.13
C TYR A 197 5.66 -5.41 7.90
N TRP A 198 6.86 -4.83 7.95
CA TRP A 198 7.34 -3.92 6.92
C TRP A 198 8.54 -4.44 6.13
N MET A 199 9.42 -5.23 6.75
CA MET A 199 10.75 -5.57 6.19
C MET A 199 10.96 -7.04 5.87
N GLN A 200 10.26 -7.96 6.53
CA GLN A 200 10.59 -9.37 6.54
C GLN A 200 9.77 -10.18 5.52
N THR A 201 10.43 -11.09 4.81
CA THR A 201 9.87 -11.85 3.66
C THR A 201 9.80 -13.37 3.91
N GLU A 202 9.99 -13.79 5.17
CA GLU A 202 10.21 -15.19 5.59
C GLU A 202 9.05 -16.17 5.31
N VAL A 203 7.85 -15.67 4.99
CA VAL A 203 6.70 -16.55 4.75
C VAL A 203 6.79 -17.25 3.39
N PHE A 204 7.62 -16.75 2.46
CA PHE A 204 7.76 -17.32 1.12
C PHE A 204 9.07 -18.07 0.87
N SER A 205 10.06 -18.00 1.78
CA SER A 205 11.34 -18.70 1.65
C SER A 205 11.27 -20.17 2.11
N VAL A 206 10.43 -20.47 3.11
CA VAL A 206 10.27 -21.84 3.64
C VAL A 206 9.46 -22.75 2.70
N SER A 207 8.58 -22.19 1.88
CA SER A 207 7.72 -22.96 0.96
C SER A 207 8.44 -23.53 -0.28
N HIS A 208 9.70 -23.15 -0.53
CA HIS A 208 10.44 -23.62 -1.71
C HIS A 208 11.47 -24.73 -1.42
N TRP A 209 11.62 -25.17 -0.17
CA TRP A 209 12.68 -26.10 0.26
C TRP A 209 12.26 -27.58 0.41
N VAL A 210 11.10 -27.98 -0.10
CA VAL A 210 10.75 -29.42 -0.18
C VAL A 210 10.38 -29.77 -1.62
N SER A 211 11.40 -29.88 -2.47
CA SER A 211 11.34 -30.80 -3.60
C SER A 211 11.86 -32.16 -3.13
N PRO A 212 11.02 -33.21 -3.04
CA PRO A 212 11.53 -34.56 -2.84
C PRO A 212 12.27 -34.96 -4.12
N HIS A 213 13.59 -35.10 -4.01
CA HIS A 213 14.35 -35.82 -5.03
C HIS A 213 13.88 -37.29 -5.01
N PRO A 214 13.47 -37.88 -6.14
CA PRO A 214 13.26 -39.32 -6.27
C PRO A 214 14.58 -40.10 -6.22
#